data_AF-A0A2T4JAH5-F1
#
_entry.id   AF-A0A2T4JAH5-F1
#
_cell.length_a   1.000
_cell.length_b   1.000
_cell.length_c   1.000
_cell.angle_alpha   90.00
_cell.angle_beta   90.00
_cell.angle_gamma   90.00
#
_symmetry.space_group_name_H-M   'P 1'
#
loop_
_entity.id
_entity.type
_entity.pdbx_description
1 polymer ?
#
loop_
_entity_poly.entity_id
_entity_poly.type
_entity_poly.pdbx_seq_one_letter_code
_entity_poly.pdbx_strand_id
1 'polypeptide(L)'
;MSEQFFEKPILNSPYEYPGRHWELDTDGQPTNRIIETRRRSDLITPVPKTKKQRQSQKQGALLLGADDGLSTADQEYNPTPIINEVRGYVETWRNLPNPDQWLVTPETARLLQHWRHHKFEGVRPFFCQIEAVETAIWLTEVAPKMGPRVAKFWAHIKGANEQANPELMRLALKLATGAGKTTVMAMLIAWQTVNAVRHPNSKQFSSRFLIVSPGITIRDRLRVLLPNDPESYYRSREITPPDMLRDIQSAKIVIT
;
A
#
# COMPACT_ATOMS: atom_id res chain seq x y z
N MET A 1 -33.98 -8.26 -15.18
CA MET A 1 -33.18 -8.30 -13.94
C MET A 1 -32.57 -6.92 -13.76
N SER A 2 -32.81 -6.25 -12.64
CA SER A 2 -32.24 -4.93 -12.37
C SER A 2 -30.72 -5.05 -12.29
N GLU A 3 -30.02 -4.37 -13.18
CA GLU A 3 -28.56 -4.32 -13.29
C GLU A 3 -27.94 -3.45 -12.18
N GLN A 4 -28.22 -3.78 -10.91
CA GLN A 4 -27.82 -3.01 -9.73
C GLN A 4 -26.31 -2.77 -9.65
N PHE A 5 -25.50 -3.72 -10.14
CA PHE A 5 -24.07 -3.55 -10.26
C PHE A 5 -23.67 -2.33 -11.11
N PHE A 6 -24.31 -2.13 -12.27
CA PHE A 6 -23.96 -1.04 -13.18
C PHE A 6 -24.47 0.32 -12.68
N GLU A 7 -25.60 0.33 -11.95
CA GLU A 7 -26.09 1.54 -11.29
C GLU A 7 -25.22 1.95 -10.09
N LYS A 8 -24.72 0.99 -9.31
CA LYS A 8 -23.93 1.22 -8.09
C LYS A 8 -22.74 0.27 -7.98
N PRO A 9 -21.70 0.43 -8.82
CA PRO A 9 -20.55 -0.47 -8.83
C PRO A 9 -19.66 -0.33 -7.59
N ILE A 10 -19.68 0.83 -6.92
CA ILE A 10 -18.87 1.13 -5.75
C ILE A 10 -19.74 1.05 -4.49
N LEU A 11 -19.44 0.07 -3.61
CA LEU A 11 -20.21 -0.20 -2.39
C LEU A 11 -19.64 0.44 -1.11
N ASN A 12 -18.37 0.84 -1.12
CA ASN A 12 -17.65 1.28 0.07
C ASN A 12 -17.23 2.74 -0.05
N SER A 13 -17.21 3.43 1.10
CA SER A 13 -16.56 4.72 1.24
C SER A 13 -15.05 4.58 1.03
N PRO A 14 -14.37 5.54 0.36
CA PRO A 14 -12.92 5.52 0.23
C PRO A 14 -12.18 5.80 1.56
N TYR A 15 -12.91 6.24 2.60
CA TYR A 15 -12.36 6.60 3.90
C TYR A 15 -12.55 5.52 4.98
N GLU A 16 -13.37 4.51 4.71
CA GLU A 16 -13.71 3.48 5.68
C GLU A 16 -13.15 2.13 5.26
N TYR A 17 -13.14 1.18 6.20
CA TYR A 17 -12.76 -0.20 5.91
C TYR A 17 -13.66 -0.79 4.80
N PRO A 18 -13.10 -1.36 3.73
CA PRO A 18 -13.89 -1.92 2.63
C PRO A 18 -14.50 -3.26 3.02
N GLY A 19 -15.62 -3.20 3.74
CA GLY A 19 -16.31 -4.36 4.31
C GLY A 19 -17.22 -5.13 3.35
N ARG A 20 -17.43 -4.63 2.12
CA ARG A 20 -18.37 -5.24 1.16
C ARG A 20 -17.79 -5.32 -0.23
N HIS A 21 -18.20 -6.32 -1.01
CA HIS A 21 -17.90 -6.37 -2.44
C HIS A 21 -18.98 -7.11 -3.23
N TRP A 22 -19.05 -6.81 -4.53
CA TRP A 22 -19.82 -7.59 -5.48
C TRP A 22 -19.14 -8.93 -5.73
N GLU A 23 -19.89 -10.03 -5.63
CA GLU A 23 -19.46 -11.36 -6.05
C GLU A 23 -19.26 -11.37 -7.57
N LEU A 24 -18.15 -11.95 -7.99
CA LEU A 24 -17.85 -12.20 -9.39
C LEU A 24 -17.88 -13.71 -9.62
N ASP A 25 -18.43 -14.13 -10.75
CA ASP A 25 -18.38 -15.53 -11.17
C ASP A 25 -16.97 -15.94 -11.64
N THR A 26 -16.82 -17.20 -12.06
CA THR A 26 -15.54 -17.74 -12.56
C THR A 26 -15.03 -17.03 -13.82
N ASP A 27 -15.91 -16.35 -14.55
CA ASP A 27 -15.59 -15.57 -15.74
C ASP A 27 -15.36 -14.08 -15.41
N GLY A 28 -15.37 -13.71 -14.11
CA GLY A 28 -15.18 -12.36 -13.63
C GLY A 28 -16.39 -11.43 -13.81
N GLN A 29 -17.57 -11.98 -14.14
CA GLN A 29 -18.81 -11.20 -14.32
C GLN A 29 -19.55 -11.02 -12.98
N PRO A 30 -20.15 -9.84 -12.75
CA PRO A 30 -20.87 -9.56 -11.51
C PRO A 30 -22.17 -10.36 -11.42
N THR A 31 -22.36 -11.09 -10.32
CA THR A 31 -23.56 -11.91 -10.09
C THR A 31 -24.73 -11.11 -9.50
N ASN A 32 -24.56 -9.80 -9.29
CA ASN A 32 -25.46 -8.91 -8.52
C ASN A 32 -25.68 -9.36 -7.06
N ARG A 33 -24.82 -10.23 -6.52
CA ARG A 33 -24.80 -10.57 -5.10
C ARG A 33 -23.75 -9.75 -4.36
N ILE A 34 -24.13 -9.21 -3.20
CA ILE A 34 -23.20 -8.52 -2.31
C ILE A 34 -22.69 -9.52 -1.26
N ILE A 35 -21.38 -9.53 -1.04
CA ILE A 35 -20.71 -10.27 0.02
C ILE A 35 -20.27 -9.26 1.10
N GLU A 36 -20.69 -9.49 2.33
CA GLU A 36 -20.40 -8.67 3.53
C GLU A 36 -19.01 -8.98 4.13
N THR A 37 -18.00 -9.06 3.26
CA THR A 37 -16.59 -9.16 3.67
C THR A 37 -15.70 -8.35 2.74
N ARG A 38 -14.48 -8.05 3.19
CA ARG A 38 -13.46 -7.48 2.32
C ARG A 38 -13.10 -8.45 1.20
N ARG A 39 -13.07 -7.94 -0.04
CA ARG A 39 -12.59 -8.71 -1.19
C ARG A 39 -11.13 -9.15 -0.98
N ARG A 40 -10.89 -10.45 -1.07
CA ARG A 40 -9.53 -11.00 -1.04
C ARG A 40 -8.71 -10.48 -2.22
N SER A 41 -7.41 -10.31 -2.01
CA SER A 41 -6.49 -10.15 -3.14
C SER A 41 -6.57 -11.42 -3.98
N ASP A 42 -6.65 -11.27 -5.29
CA ASP A 42 -6.57 -12.37 -6.24
C ASP A 42 -6.06 -11.86 -7.60
N LEU A 43 -5.38 -12.72 -8.35
CA LEU A 43 -4.92 -12.44 -9.71
C LEU A 43 -5.98 -12.99 -10.67
N ILE A 44 -6.90 -12.12 -11.06
CA ILE A 44 -7.87 -12.45 -12.11
C ILE A 44 -7.25 -12.03 -13.43
N THR A 45 -6.89 -12.98 -14.28
CA THR A 45 -6.49 -12.70 -15.66
C THR A 45 -7.75 -12.33 -16.45
N PRO A 46 -7.94 -11.07 -16.85
CA PRO A 46 -9.09 -10.71 -17.66
C PRO A 46 -8.78 -11.17 -19.08
N VAL A 47 -9.16 -12.41 -19.43
CA VAL A 47 -9.18 -12.83 -20.83
C VAL A 47 -10.56 -12.47 -21.37
N PRO A 48 -10.69 -11.44 -22.23
CA PRO A 48 -11.97 -11.15 -22.86
C PRO A 48 -12.34 -12.33 -23.75
N LYS A 49 -13.45 -13.02 -23.44
CA LYS A 49 -13.97 -14.04 -24.35
C LYS A 49 -14.41 -13.36 -25.64
N THR A 50 -13.82 -13.75 -26.76
CA THR A 50 -14.27 -13.33 -28.09
C THR A 50 -15.72 -13.76 -28.29
N LYS A 51 -16.61 -12.82 -28.63
CA LYS A 51 -18.07 -13.00 -28.74
C LYS A 51 -18.54 -14.03 -29.79
N LYS A 52 -17.65 -14.77 -30.46
CA LYS A 52 -17.99 -15.77 -31.48
C LYS A 52 -17.10 -17.01 -31.33
N GLN A 53 -17.58 -18.02 -30.61
CA GLN A 53 -17.04 -19.37 -30.75
C GLN A 53 -17.92 -20.15 -31.73
N ARG A 54 -17.43 -20.32 -32.97
CA ARG A 54 -17.79 -21.50 -33.77
C ARG A 54 -16.94 -22.65 -33.26
N GLN A 55 -17.58 -23.78 -32.97
CA GLN A 55 -16.93 -25.02 -32.54
C GLN A 55 -15.86 -25.43 -33.57
N SER A 56 -14.58 -25.30 -33.24
CA SER A 56 -13.52 -26.12 -33.82
C SER A 56 -12.32 -26.18 -32.88
N GLN A 57 -12.01 -27.41 -32.46
CA GLN A 57 -10.74 -27.94 -31.91
C GLN A 57 -10.01 -27.16 -30.81
N LYS A 58 -9.76 -27.89 -29.70
CA LYS A 58 -8.81 -27.58 -28.64
C LYS A 58 -7.41 -27.34 -29.22
N GLN A 59 -7.10 -26.10 -29.59
CA GLN A 59 -5.74 -25.60 -29.72
C GLN A 59 -5.36 -24.88 -28.42
N GLY A 60 -4.16 -25.17 -27.93
CA GLY A 60 -3.65 -24.73 -26.64
C GLY A 60 -3.75 -23.23 -26.45
N ALA A 61 -3.92 -22.82 -25.19
CA ALA A 61 -3.90 -21.43 -24.77
C ALA A 61 -2.61 -20.77 -25.26
N LEU A 62 -2.75 -19.97 -26.32
CA LEU A 62 -1.69 -19.16 -26.86
C LEU A 62 -1.55 -17.95 -25.92
N LEU A 63 -0.56 -18.01 -25.04
CA LEU A 63 -0.15 -16.89 -24.17
C LEU A 63 0.23 -15.71 -25.07
N LEU A 64 -0.68 -14.76 -25.23
CA LEU A 64 -0.41 -13.47 -25.86
C LEU A 64 -0.19 -12.44 -24.75
N GLY A 65 1.08 -12.23 -24.39
CA GLY A 65 1.48 -11.18 -23.47
C GLY A 65 2.74 -11.43 -22.65
N ALA A 66 3.79 -12.01 -23.24
CA ALA A 66 5.13 -12.00 -22.66
C ALA A 66 6.14 -11.83 -23.80
N ASP A 67 6.40 -10.58 -24.18
CA ASP A 67 7.48 -10.24 -25.11
C ASP A 67 8.84 -10.12 -24.37
N ASP A 68 8.96 -10.78 -23.23
CA ASP A 68 10.22 -11.09 -22.58
C ASP A 68 10.28 -12.63 -22.48
N GLY A 69 11.08 -13.27 -23.33
CA GLY A 69 11.20 -14.73 -23.45
C GLY A 69 11.80 -15.45 -22.24
N LEU A 70 11.27 -15.20 -21.04
CA LEU A 70 11.77 -15.70 -19.75
C LEU A 70 10.72 -16.41 -18.88
N SER A 71 9.43 -16.39 -19.22
CA SER A 71 8.41 -17.02 -18.37
C SER A 71 8.18 -18.50 -18.73
N THR A 72 8.83 -19.41 -18.00
CA THR A 72 8.43 -20.83 -17.95
C THR A 72 7.22 -21.02 -17.03
N ALA A 73 6.43 -22.07 -17.27
CA ALA A 73 5.18 -22.36 -16.55
C ALA A 73 5.33 -22.56 -15.02
N ASP A 74 6.56 -22.79 -14.54
CA ASP A 74 6.90 -22.91 -13.10
C ASP A 74 7.17 -21.56 -12.41
N GLN A 75 7.18 -20.44 -13.14
CA GLN A 75 7.49 -19.10 -12.61
C GLN A 75 6.27 -18.21 -12.42
N GLU A 76 5.09 -18.77 -12.14
CA GLU A 76 3.95 -17.93 -11.75
C GLU A 76 4.15 -17.47 -10.29
N TYR A 77 4.91 -16.38 -10.11
CA TYR A 77 5.01 -15.69 -8.83
C TYR A 77 3.62 -15.17 -8.47
N ASN A 78 2.88 -15.95 -7.66
CA ASN A 78 1.59 -15.55 -7.13
C ASN A 78 1.76 -15.01 -5.70
N PRO A 79 1.95 -13.68 -5.50
CA PRO A 79 2.13 -13.10 -4.17
C PRO A 79 0.84 -13.08 -3.34
N THR A 80 -0.29 -13.46 -3.95
CA THR A 80 -1.63 -13.36 -3.37
C THR A 80 -1.78 -13.99 -1.98
N PRO A 81 -1.26 -15.20 -1.71
CA PRO A 81 -1.40 -15.83 -0.39
C PRO A 81 -0.76 -14.99 0.72
N ILE A 82 0.45 -14.50 0.49
CA ILE A 82 1.20 -13.68 1.46
C ILE A 82 0.54 -12.32 1.66
N ILE A 83 0.02 -11.70 0.60
CA ILE A 83 -0.70 -10.42 0.69
C ILE A 83 -1.93 -10.55 1.59
N ASN A 84 -2.75 -11.60 1.38
CA ASN A 84 -3.94 -11.82 2.18
C ASN A 84 -3.60 -12.10 3.65
N GLU A 85 -2.51 -12.81 3.91
CA GLU A 85 -2.05 -13.09 5.27
C GLU A 85 -1.57 -11.82 5.99
N VAL A 86 -0.72 -11.01 5.35
CA VAL A 86 -0.26 -9.72 5.90
C VAL A 86 -1.45 -8.81 6.20
N ARG A 87 -2.45 -8.74 5.29
CA ARG A 87 -3.67 -7.98 5.53
C ARG A 87 -4.40 -8.42 6.79
N GLY A 88 -4.51 -9.73 7.03
CA GLY A 88 -5.11 -10.27 8.24
C GLY A 88 -4.36 -9.85 9.50
N TYR A 89 -3.03 -9.95 9.51
CA TYR A 89 -2.21 -9.51 10.65
C TYR A 89 -2.32 -8.00 10.91
N VAL A 90 -2.25 -7.18 9.85
CA VAL A 90 -2.37 -5.71 9.96
C VAL A 90 -3.76 -5.33 10.45
N GLU A 91 -4.81 -6.03 10.00
CA GLU A 91 -6.17 -5.82 10.47
C GLU A 91 -6.35 -6.17 11.95
N THR A 92 -5.84 -7.33 12.40
CA THR A 92 -5.84 -7.69 13.82
C THR A 92 -5.08 -6.67 14.67
N TRP A 93 -3.91 -6.23 14.20
CA TRP A 93 -3.11 -5.22 14.89
C TRP A 93 -3.78 -3.85 14.94
N ARG A 94 -4.43 -3.42 13.85
CA ARG A 94 -5.17 -2.15 13.78
C ARG A 94 -6.33 -2.12 14.79
N ASN A 95 -6.99 -3.26 15.01
CA ASN A 95 -8.13 -3.39 15.90
C ASN A 95 -7.75 -3.49 17.39
N LEU A 96 -6.46 -3.44 17.75
CA LEU A 96 -6.03 -3.41 19.14
C LEU A 96 -6.45 -2.08 19.81
N PRO A 97 -7.18 -2.13 20.94
CA PRO A 97 -7.83 -0.95 21.51
C PRO A 97 -6.86 0.01 22.19
N ASN A 98 -5.74 -0.49 22.74
CA ASN A 98 -4.76 0.32 23.45
C ASN A 98 -3.50 0.56 22.58
N PRO A 99 -3.10 1.82 22.36
CA PRO A 99 -1.81 2.18 21.74
C PRO A 99 -0.58 1.47 22.31
N ASP A 100 -0.56 1.16 23.61
CA ASP A 100 0.57 0.46 24.26
C ASP A 100 0.79 -0.95 23.69
N GLN A 101 -0.26 -1.55 23.11
CA GLN A 101 -0.22 -2.88 22.51
C GLN A 101 0.26 -2.85 21.06
N TRP A 102 0.42 -1.66 20.46
CA TRP A 102 0.78 -1.56 19.04
C TRP A 102 2.24 -1.95 18.78
N LEU A 103 3.09 -2.05 19.81
CA LEU A 103 4.50 -2.43 19.71
C LEU A 103 5.32 -1.54 18.75
N VAL A 104 4.93 -0.26 18.62
CA VAL A 104 5.62 0.75 17.82
C VAL A 104 6.32 1.78 18.73
N THR A 105 7.15 2.65 18.17
CA THR A 105 7.68 3.79 18.93
C THR A 105 6.58 4.77 19.37
N PRO A 106 6.80 5.58 20.42
CA PRO A 106 5.86 6.61 20.86
C PRO A 106 5.49 7.58 19.73
N GLU A 107 6.46 7.92 18.88
CA GLU A 107 6.30 8.78 17.71
C GLU A 107 5.35 8.18 16.68
N THR A 108 5.57 6.91 16.35
CA THR A 108 4.72 6.16 15.43
C THR A 108 3.31 6.01 16.01
N ALA A 109 3.17 5.75 17.30
CA ALA A 109 1.85 5.69 17.95
C ALA A 109 1.10 7.02 17.84
N ARG A 110 1.78 8.16 18.08
CA ARG A 110 1.18 9.49 17.94
C ARG A 110 0.77 9.81 16.50
N LEU A 111 1.58 9.43 15.51
CA LEU A 111 1.24 9.55 14.08
C LEU A 111 0.04 8.68 13.70
N LEU A 112 0.00 7.42 14.15
CA LEU A 112 -1.13 6.52 13.90
C LEU A 112 -2.42 7.03 14.53
N GLN A 113 -2.38 7.53 15.77
CA GLN A 113 -3.53 8.17 16.41
C GLN A 113 -4.04 9.36 15.59
N HIS A 114 -3.11 10.19 15.09
CA HIS A 114 -3.45 11.33 14.23
C HIS A 114 -4.14 10.85 12.94
N TRP A 115 -3.55 9.91 12.21
CA TRP A 115 -4.14 9.46 10.94
C TRP A 115 -5.46 8.71 11.09
N ARG A 116 -5.65 7.99 12.19
CA ARG A 116 -6.87 7.20 12.45
C ARG A 116 -8.03 8.01 13.01
N HIS A 117 -7.75 9.04 13.82
CA HIS A 117 -8.78 9.68 14.65
C HIS A 117 -8.82 11.21 14.56
N HIS A 118 -7.83 11.85 13.94
CA HIS A 118 -7.83 13.31 13.79
C HIS A 118 -9.01 13.77 12.94
N LYS A 119 -9.64 14.87 13.37
CA LYS A 119 -10.70 15.53 12.60
C LYS A 119 -10.05 16.54 11.65
N PHE A 120 -9.67 16.05 10.48
CA PHE A 120 -9.13 16.86 9.39
C PHE A 120 -10.13 17.94 8.98
N GLU A 121 -9.66 19.17 8.81
CA GLU A 121 -10.47 20.29 8.32
C GLU A 121 -10.59 20.24 6.78
N GLY A 122 -9.55 19.73 6.12
CA GLY A 122 -9.47 19.61 4.67
C GLY A 122 -9.42 18.18 4.16
N VAL A 123 -8.44 17.92 3.29
CA VAL A 123 -8.27 16.61 2.64
C VAL A 123 -7.76 15.60 3.66
N ARG A 124 -8.66 14.73 4.13
CA ARG A 124 -8.29 13.59 4.99
C ARG A 124 -7.73 12.40 4.19
N PRO A 125 -6.83 11.59 4.77
CA PRO A 125 -6.32 10.39 4.11
C PRO A 125 -7.41 9.37 3.79
N PHE A 126 -7.28 8.69 2.65
CA PHE A 126 -8.11 7.53 2.32
C PHE A 126 -7.70 6.32 3.16
N PHE A 127 -8.63 5.39 3.37
CA PHE A 127 -8.34 4.14 4.09
C PHE A 127 -7.17 3.38 3.45
N CYS A 128 -7.12 3.31 2.12
CA CYS A 128 -6.04 2.62 1.41
C CYS A 128 -4.66 3.30 1.58
N GLN A 129 -4.63 4.61 1.82
CA GLN A 129 -3.39 5.34 2.09
C GLN A 129 -2.89 5.02 3.51
N ILE A 130 -3.80 5.07 4.49
CA ILE A 130 -3.51 4.70 5.88
C ILE A 130 -3.02 3.24 5.93
N GLU A 131 -3.76 2.32 5.31
CA GLU A 131 -3.40 0.90 5.29
C GLU A 131 -2.04 0.64 4.65
N ALA A 132 -1.69 1.36 3.57
CA ALA A 132 -0.39 1.21 2.92
C ALA A 132 0.76 1.59 3.86
N VAL A 133 0.62 2.69 4.60
CA VAL A 133 1.62 3.17 5.56
C VAL A 133 1.67 2.26 6.78
N GLU A 134 0.52 1.86 7.30
CA GLU A 134 0.38 0.90 8.39
C GLU A 134 1.03 -0.44 8.08
N THR A 135 0.90 -0.92 6.83
CA THR A 135 1.55 -2.17 6.41
C THR A 135 3.08 -2.02 6.45
N ALA A 136 3.62 -0.89 6.01
CA ALA A 136 5.06 -0.62 6.09
C ALA A 136 5.53 -0.51 7.56
N ILE A 137 4.79 0.22 8.40
CA ILE A 137 5.06 0.32 9.85
C ILE A 137 5.04 -1.06 10.50
N TRP A 138 4.00 -1.84 10.24
CA TRP A 138 3.83 -3.16 10.82
C TRP A 138 4.98 -4.09 10.44
N LEU A 139 5.38 -4.11 9.17
CA LEU A 139 6.52 -4.89 8.71
C LEU A 139 7.83 -4.45 9.38
N THR A 140 8.07 -3.15 9.54
CA THR A 140 9.34 -2.64 10.05
C THR A 140 9.46 -2.68 11.57
N GLU A 141 8.42 -2.28 12.30
CA GLU A 141 8.49 -2.11 13.76
C GLU A 141 7.87 -3.26 14.54
N VAL A 142 6.78 -3.85 14.03
CA VAL A 142 5.94 -4.79 14.80
C VAL A 142 6.32 -6.23 14.51
N ALA A 143 6.38 -6.62 13.23
CA ALA A 143 6.67 -7.98 12.81
C ALA A 143 7.96 -8.56 13.43
N PRO A 144 9.09 -7.82 13.52
CA PRO A 144 10.30 -8.34 14.16
C PRO A 144 10.13 -8.72 15.64
N LYS A 145 9.13 -8.16 16.32
CA LYS A 145 8.86 -8.37 17.75
C LYS A 145 7.84 -9.50 18.01
N MET A 146 7.09 -9.94 17.01
CA MET A 146 6.03 -10.95 17.16
C MET A 146 6.52 -12.41 16.93
N GLY A 147 7.82 -12.61 16.74
CA GLY A 147 8.45 -13.94 16.68
C GLY A 147 8.43 -14.63 15.31
N PRO A 148 8.76 -15.94 15.26
CA PRO A 148 9.06 -16.65 14.02
C PRO A 148 7.90 -16.73 13.02
N ARG A 149 6.65 -16.70 13.50
CA ARG A 149 5.44 -16.84 12.64
C ARG A 149 5.34 -15.76 11.58
N VAL A 150 5.82 -14.55 11.89
CA VAL A 150 5.78 -13.40 10.97
C VAL A 150 7.14 -13.12 10.31
N ALA A 151 8.22 -13.74 10.79
CA ALA A 151 9.56 -13.63 10.20
C ALA A 151 9.60 -14.10 8.74
N LYS A 152 8.71 -15.02 8.36
CA LYS A 152 8.53 -15.49 6.99
C LYS A 152 8.23 -14.37 5.98
N PHE A 153 7.59 -13.28 6.39
CA PHE A 153 7.29 -12.17 5.48
C PHE A 153 8.57 -11.45 5.05
N TRP A 154 9.48 -11.19 6.01
CA TRP A 154 10.79 -10.65 5.71
C TRP A 154 11.67 -11.65 4.96
N ALA A 155 11.58 -12.94 5.28
CA ALA A 155 12.29 -13.97 4.52
C ALA A 155 11.83 -14.02 3.05
N HIS A 156 10.52 -13.91 2.80
CA HIS A 156 9.95 -13.84 1.46
C HIS A 156 10.42 -12.60 0.70
N ILE A 157 10.39 -11.42 1.34
CA ILE A 157 10.89 -10.17 0.72
C ILE A 157 12.38 -10.29 0.41
N LYS A 158 13.20 -10.83 1.32
CA LYS A 158 14.64 -11.00 1.12
C LYS A 158 14.94 -11.99 0.00
N GLY A 159 14.30 -13.16 -0.01
CA GLY A 159 14.47 -14.16 -1.06
C GLY A 159 14.09 -13.62 -2.45
N ALA A 160 13.01 -12.85 -2.56
CA ALA A 160 12.64 -12.18 -3.82
C ALA A 160 13.66 -11.10 -4.24
N ASN A 161 14.30 -10.43 -3.29
CA ASN A 161 15.35 -9.44 -3.59
C ASN A 161 16.64 -10.10 -4.06
N GLU A 162 17.06 -11.21 -3.42
CA GLU A 162 18.25 -11.98 -3.81
C GLU A 162 18.18 -12.46 -5.26
N GLN A 163 17.00 -12.84 -5.73
CA GLN A 163 16.77 -13.31 -7.09
C GLN A 163 16.84 -12.20 -8.15
N ALA A 164 16.76 -10.91 -7.76
CA ALA A 164 16.69 -9.80 -8.71
C ALA A 164 17.84 -8.80 -8.57
N ASN A 165 18.15 -8.32 -7.36
CA ASN A 165 19.30 -7.47 -7.05
C ASN A 165 19.54 -7.51 -5.53
N PRO A 166 20.56 -8.23 -5.05
CA PRO A 166 20.76 -8.50 -3.63
C PRO A 166 21.22 -7.28 -2.81
N GLU A 167 21.81 -6.26 -3.44
CA GLU A 167 22.43 -5.14 -2.71
C GLU A 167 21.41 -4.09 -2.23
N LEU A 168 20.20 -4.10 -2.79
CA LEU A 168 19.15 -3.15 -2.46
C LEU A 168 17.88 -3.88 -2.01
N MET A 169 17.52 -3.70 -0.73
CA MET A 169 16.26 -4.20 -0.20
C MET A 169 15.08 -3.41 -0.80
N ARG A 170 14.19 -4.11 -1.51
CA ARG A 170 12.99 -3.53 -2.12
C ARG A 170 11.72 -4.04 -1.46
N LEU A 171 10.85 -3.09 -1.16
CA LEU A 171 9.46 -3.29 -0.75
C LEU A 171 8.58 -2.49 -1.70
N ALA A 172 7.53 -3.11 -2.23
CA ALA A 172 6.59 -2.46 -3.14
C ALA A 172 5.20 -2.35 -2.50
N LEU A 173 4.64 -1.15 -2.51
CA LEU A 173 3.24 -0.89 -2.18
C LEU A 173 2.47 -0.65 -3.48
N LYS A 174 1.48 -1.50 -3.79
CA LYS A 174 0.67 -1.37 -5.00
C LYS A 174 -0.54 -0.49 -4.72
N LEU A 175 -0.61 0.66 -5.39
CA LEU A 175 -1.71 1.62 -5.27
C LEU A 175 -2.32 1.92 -6.64
N ALA A 176 -3.66 2.04 -6.68
CA ALA A 176 -4.37 2.44 -7.89
C ALA A 176 -4.04 3.88 -8.32
N THR A 177 -4.23 4.18 -9.60
CA THR A 177 -4.19 5.56 -10.11
C THR A 177 -5.28 6.39 -9.43
N GLY A 178 -4.96 7.63 -9.05
CA GLY A 178 -5.88 8.49 -8.31
C GLY A 178 -5.96 8.22 -6.80
N ALA A 179 -5.40 7.12 -6.28
CA ALA A 179 -5.45 6.79 -4.85
C ALA A 179 -4.58 7.69 -3.95
N GLY A 180 -3.86 8.69 -4.50
CA GLY A 180 -3.02 9.60 -3.73
C GLY A 180 -1.67 9.03 -3.30
N LYS A 181 -0.92 8.41 -4.24
CA LYS A 181 0.44 7.88 -4.00
C LYS A 181 1.37 8.88 -3.31
N THR A 182 1.34 10.15 -3.71
CA THR A 182 2.15 11.21 -3.11
C THR A 182 1.80 11.46 -1.64
N THR A 183 0.54 11.28 -1.24
CA THR A 183 0.15 11.35 0.19
C THR A 183 0.78 10.22 0.99
N VAL A 184 0.79 9.00 0.46
CA VAL A 184 1.50 7.86 1.08
C VAL A 184 2.99 8.13 1.20
N MET A 185 3.62 8.71 0.17
CA MET A 185 5.03 9.11 0.24
C MET A 185 5.27 10.12 1.37
N ALA A 186 4.42 11.14 1.49
CA ALA A 186 4.51 12.12 2.57
C ALA A 186 4.37 11.45 3.95
N MET A 187 3.38 10.57 4.13
CA MET A 187 3.18 9.85 5.40
C MET A 187 4.38 8.95 5.76
N LEU A 188 4.95 8.24 4.78
CA LEU A 188 6.16 7.42 4.98
C LEU A 188 7.37 8.28 5.36
N ILE A 189 7.58 9.41 4.67
CA ILE A 189 8.67 10.33 5.00
C ILE A 189 8.46 10.94 6.39
N ALA A 190 7.23 11.27 6.76
CA ALA A 190 6.91 11.80 8.08
C ALA A 190 7.24 10.79 9.19
N TRP A 191 6.76 9.56 9.04
CA TRP A 191 7.07 8.45 9.94
C TRP A 191 8.57 8.21 10.09
N GLN A 192 9.29 8.11 8.98
CA GLN A 192 10.72 7.88 8.96
C GLN A 192 11.51 9.03 9.58
N THR A 193 11.17 10.28 9.23
CA THR A 193 11.90 11.46 9.69
C THR A 193 11.70 11.71 11.18
N VAL A 194 10.46 11.69 11.67
CA VAL A 194 10.17 11.96 13.09
C VAL A 194 10.89 10.94 13.97
N ASN A 195 10.84 9.66 13.60
CA ASN A 195 11.56 8.62 14.32
C ASN A 195 13.08 8.76 14.23
N ALA A 196 13.63 9.09 13.06
CA ALA A 196 15.07 9.28 12.90
C ALA A 196 15.61 10.47 13.72
N VAL A 197 14.83 11.54 13.86
CA VAL A 197 15.20 12.73 14.66
C VAL A 197 15.15 12.43 16.15
N ARG A 198 14.10 11.75 16.61
CA ARG A 198 13.89 11.48 18.04
C ARG A 198 14.64 10.25 18.55
N HIS A 199 15.06 9.35 17.66
CA HIS A 199 15.89 8.18 17.96
C HIS A 199 17.17 8.17 17.12
N PRO A 200 18.12 9.12 17.32
CA PRO A 200 19.28 9.30 16.45
C PRO A 200 20.25 8.10 16.42
N ASN A 201 20.22 7.25 17.46
CA ASN A 201 21.03 6.04 17.53
C ASN A 201 20.40 4.84 16.81
N SER A 202 19.14 4.94 16.39
CA SER A 202 18.44 3.87 15.68
C SER A 202 18.85 3.85 14.21
N LYS A 203 19.24 2.67 13.72
CA LYS A 203 19.53 2.43 12.29
C LYS A 203 18.27 2.04 11.50
N GLN A 204 17.12 1.99 12.14
CA GLN A 204 15.87 1.54 11.51
C GLN A 204 15.19 2.64 10.70
N PHE A 205 15.51 3.91 10.98
CA PHE A 205 14.84 5.06 10.41
C PHE A 205 15.82 5.98 9.69
N SER A 206 15.32 6.70 8.69
CA SER A 206 16.10 7.67 7.91
C SER A 206 15.41 9.03 7.88
N SER A 207 16.20 10.09 7.91
CA SER A 207 15.77 11.46 7.57
C SER A 207 16.23 11.89 6.16
N ARG A 208 16.81 10.96 5.38
CA ARG A 208 17.36 11.22 4.04
C ARG A 208 16.65 10.36 3.01
N PHE A 209 16.13 11.00 1.97
CA PHE A 209 15.29 10.35 0.95
C PHE A 209 15.73 10.77 -0.45
N LEU A 210 15.80 9.78 -1.34
CA LEU A 210 15.90 9.98 -2.79
C LEU A 210 14.59 9.54 -3.42
N ILE A 211 13.97 10.45 -4.18
CA ILE A 211 12.73 10.20 -4.90
C ILE A 211 13.06 10.25 -6.39
N VAL A 212 12.95 9.10 -7.05
CA VAL A 212 13.16 8.98 -8.49
C VAL A 212 11.82 9.12 -9.21
N SER A 213 11.76 10.05 -10.15
CA SER A 213 10.58 10.39 -10.93
C SER A 213 10.85 10.10 -12.42
N PRO A 214 9.82 9.75 -13.21
CA PRO A 214 10.00 9.38 -14.62
C PRO A 214 10.28 10.57 -15.55
N GLY A 215 10.19 11.81 -15.06
CA GLY A 215 10.40 13.00 -15.88
C GLY A 215 10.12 14.30 -15.13
N ILE A 216 10.55 15.42 -15.71
CA ILE A 216 10.56 16.75 -15.06
C ILE A 216 9.17 17.20 -14.58
N THR A 217 8.12 16.90 -15.32
CA THR A 217 6.74 17.28 -14.94
C THR A 217 6.29 16.60 -13.64
N ILE A 218 6.68 15.34 -13.44
CA ILE A 218 6.35 14.62 -12.19
C ILE A 218 7.27 15.08 -11.06
N ARG A 219 8.56 15.27 -11.35
CA ARG A 219 9.53 15.84 -10.41
C ARG A 219 9.03 17.15 -9.80
N ASP A 220 8.60 18.09 -10.64
CA ASP A 220 8.18 19.42 -10.22
C ASP A 220 6.87 19.36 -9.40
N ARG A 221 5.97 18.42 -9.71
CA ARG A 221 4.76 18.16 -8.91
C ARG A 221 5.05 17.53 -7.55
N LEU A 222 6.15 16.79 -7.42
CA LEU A 222 6.55 16.15 -6.16
C LEU A 222 7.21 17.14 -5.18
N ARG A 223 7.42 18.41 -5.56
CA ARG A 223 7.93 19.46 -4.66
C ARG A 223 7.11 19.63 -3.37
N VAL A 224 5.83 19.27 -3.41
CA VAL A 224 4.92 19.24 -2.25
C VAL A 224 5.38 18.27 -1.14
N LEU A 225 6.36 17.41 -1.42
CA LEU A 225 7.02 16.55 -0.42
C LEU A 225 8.17 17.25 0.29
N LEU A 226 8.62 18.42 -0.17
CA LEU A 226 9.67 19.18 0.50
C LEU A 226 9.09 19.89 1.74
N PRO A 227 9.71 19.76 2.93
CA PRO A 227 9.24 20.41 4.17
C PRO A 227 9.17 21.93 4.11
N ASN A 228 10.04 22.54 3.28
CA ASN A 228 10.16 23.98 3.11
C ASN A 228 9.24 24.54 2.02
N ASP A 229 8.56 23.70 1.25
CA ASP A 229 7.65 24.16 0.21
C ASP A 229 6.38 24.76 0.85
N PRO A 230 5.89 25.92 0.39
CA PRO A 230 4.67 26.52 0.94
C PRO A 230 3.43 25.61 0.86
N GLU A 231 3.35 24.78 -0.19
CA GLU A 231 2.25 23.85 -0.45
C GLU A 231 2.53 22.45 0.11
N SER A 232 3.50 22.33 1.02
CA SER A 232 3.95 21.06 1.57
C SER A 232 2.80 20.26 2.20
N TYR A 233 2.66 19.00 1.81
CA TYR A 233 1.58 18.12 2.26
C TYR A 233 1.59 17.89 3.77
N TYR A 234 2.74 18.02 4.44
CA TYR A 234 2.83 17.89 5.89
C TYR A 234 1.94 18.90 6.62
N ARG A 235 1.84 20.12 6.07
CA ARG A 235 1.02 21.20 6.61
C ARG A 235 -0.32 21.31 5.89
N SER A 236 -0.33 21.39 4.57
CA SER A 236 -1.55 21.68 3.77
C SER A 236 -2.59 20.57 3.85
N ARG A 237 -2.18 19.33 4.10
CA ARG A 237 -3.08 18.18 4.30
C ARG A 237 -3.07 17.65 5.73
N GLU A 238 -2.51 18.41 6.66
CA GLU A 238 -2.43 18.05 8.08
C GLU A 238 -1.85 16.64 8.30
N ILE A 239 -0.91 16.18 7.45
CA ILE A 239 -0.37 14.81 7.53
C ILE A 239 0.46 14.62 8.81
N THR A 240 1.13 15.67 9.26
CA THR A 240 1.95 15.62 10.46
C THR A 240 1.29 16.45 11.57
N PRO A 241 1.18 15.92 12.80
CA PRO A 241 0.73 16.69 13.96
C PRO A 241 1.53 17.99 14.15
N PRO A 242 0.90 19.08 14.62
CA PRO A 242 1.57 20.37 14.81
C PRO A 242 2.84 20.29 15.66
N ASP A 243 2.85 19.44 16.69
CA ASP A 243 3.99 19.22 17.59
C ASP A 243 5.19 18.53 16.93
N MET A 244 4.98 17.83 15.81
CA MET A 244 6.00 17.09 15.06
C MET A 244 6.45 17.82 13.79
N LEU A 245 5.82 18.92 13.41
CA LEU A 245 6.17 19.66 12.18
C LEU A 245 7.61 20.17 12.17
N ARG A 246 8.17 20.49 13.35
CA ARG A 246 9.58 20.91 13.48
C ARG A 246 10.53 19.76 13.15
N ASP A 247 10.20 18.55 13.53
CA ASP A 247 11.03 17.36 13.27
C ASP A 247 11.13 17.10 11.76
N ILE A 248 10.03 17.32 11.03
CA ILE A 248 9.97 17.17 9.56
C ILE A 248 10.95 18.09 8.82
N GLN A 249 11.27 19.26 9.37
CA GLN A 249 12.22 20.18 8.75
C GLN A 249 13.65 19.59 8.67
N SER A 250 13.94 18.54 9.43
CA SER A 250 15.21 17.82 9.36
C SER A 250 15.29 16.85 8.18
N ALA A 251 14.19 16.62 7.45
CA ALA A 251 14.17 15.74 6.29
C ALA A 251 14.98 16.35 5.13
N LYS A 252 15.94 15.59 4.60
CA LYS A 252 16.66 15.90 3.38
C LYS A 252 16.12 15.06 2.25
N ILE A 253 15.44 15.70 1.30
CA ILE A 253 14.76 15.03 0.19
C ILE A 253 15.36 15.53 -1.11
N VAL A 254 15.85 14.60 -1.93
CA VAL A 254 16.30 14.86 -3.30
C VAL A 254 15.30 14.23 -4.25
N ILE A 255 14.82 14.99 -5.23
CA ILE A 255 13.88 14.51 -6.25
C ILE A 255 14.58 14.58 -7.60
N THR A 256 14.78 13.42 -8.23
CA THR A 256 15.48 13.28 -9.52
C THR A 256 14.58 12.77 -10.63
#